data_AF-A0A0D7AII5-F1
#
_entry.id   AF-A0A0D7AII5-F1
#
_cell.length_a   1.000
_cell.length_b   1.000
_cell.length_c   1.000
_cell.angle_alpha   90.00
_cell.angle_beta   90.00
_cell.angle_gamma   90.00
#
_symmetry.space_group_name_H-M   'P 1'
#
loop_
_entity.id
_entity.type
_entity.pdbx_description
1 polymer ?
#
loop_
_entity_poly.entity_id
_entity_poly.type
_entity_poly.pdbx_seq_one_letter_code
_entity_poly.pdbx_strand_id
1 'polypeptide(L)'
;ATLACYKALKARNTKLVSHWERIGQAKIALKAKNEVQLIELETAAKRLDLCARAVNQRGVSENPRPVVLAVGPAPVELVNMVTGKLRLL
;
A
#
# COMPACT_ATOMS: atom_id res chain seq x y z
N ALA A 1 -0.65 6.78 3.84
CA ALA A 1 -0.04 5.89 2.83
C ALA A 1 -0.80 5.92 1.49
N THR A 2 -2.13 5.74 1.49
CA THR A 2 -2.97 5.68 0.26
C THR A 2 -2.77 6.83 -0.73
N LEU A 3 -2.68 8.08 -0.24
CA LEU A 3 -2.49 9.24 -1.12
C LEU A 3 -1.19 9.16 -1.93
N ALA A 4 -0.14 8.56 -1.37
CA ALA A 4 1.14 8.41 -2.05
C ALA A 4 1.02 7.47 -3.25
N CYS A 5 0.37 6.29 -3.07
CA CYS A 5 0.12 5.37 -4.17
C CYS A 5 -0.87 5.94 -5.19
N TYR A 6 -1.92 6.63 -4.72
CA TYR A 6 -2.89 7.29 -5.59
C TYR A 6 -2.22 8.31 -6.52
N LYS A 7 -1.43 9.25 -5.99
CA LYS A 7 -0.73 10.25 -6.81
C LYS A 7 0.24 9.61 -7.80
N ALA A 8 0.95 8.56 -7.38
CA ALA A 8 1.88 7.84 -8.25
C ALA A 8 1.18 7.13 -9.41
N LEU A 9 0.05 6.47 -9.13
CA LEU A 9 -0.71 5.75 -10.14
C LEU A 9 -1.57 6.69 -10.99
N LYS A 10 -2.01 7.83 -10.47
CA LYS A 10 -2.75 8.82 -11.27
C LYS A 10 -1.90 9.39 -12.41
N ALA A 11 -0.58 9.47 -12.23
CA ALA A 11 0.35 9.90 -13.26
C ALA A 11 0.74 8.77 -14.24
N ARG A 12 0.76 7.51 -13.79
CA ARG A 12 1.24 6.36 -14.57
C ARG A 12 0.13 5.54 -15.24
N ASN A 13 -1.02 5.40 -14.59
CA ASN A 13 -2.12 4.56 -15.02
C ASN A 13 -3.47 5.12 -14.55
N THR A 14 -3.92 6.20 -15.20
CA THR A 14 -5.18 6.88 -14.88
C THR A 14 -6.39 5.96 -15.03
N LYS A 15 -6.39 5.03 -15.98
CA LYS A 15 -7.51 4.09 -16.20
C LYS A 15 -7.74 3.20 -14.98
N LEU A 16 -6.67 2.65 -14.42
CA LEU A 16 -6.73 1.82 -13.21
C LEU A 16 -7.27 2.61 -12.02
N VAL A 17 -6.77 3.83 -11.82
CA VAL A 17 -7.21 4.71 -10.73
C VAL A 17 -8.68 5.09 -10.89
N SER A 18 -9.10 5.51 -12.09
CA SER A 18 -10.50 5.88 -12.35
C SER A 18 -11.45 4.69 -12.22
N HIS A 19 -11.03 3.47 -12.58
CA HIS A 19 -11.81 2.27 -12.33
C HIS A 19 -11.97 2.03 -10.82
N TRP A 20 -10.86 2.08 -10.06
CA TRP A 20 -10.88 1.93 -8.61
C TRP A 20 -11.75 2.99 -7.92
N GLU A 21 -11.70 4.25 -8.36
CA GLU A 21 -12.59 5.32 -7.88
C GLU A 21 -14.07 5.01 -8.14
N ARG A 22 -14.40 4.52 -9.34
CA ARG A 22 -15.79 4.20 -9.73
C ARG A 22 -16.40 3.06 -8.91
N ILE A 23 -15.59 2.08 -8.52
CA ILE A 23 -16.04 0.92 -7.72
C ILE A 23 -16.01 1.18 -6.21
N GLY A 24 -15.97 2.45 -5.79
CA GLY A 24 -16.03 2.81 -4.37
C GLY A 24 -14.68 2.79 -3.66
N GLN A 25 -13.56 2.77 -4.40
CA GLN A 25 -12.21 3.05 -3.89
C GLN A 25 -11.87 2.24 -2.64
N ALA A 26 -12.11 0.93 -2.69
CA ALA A 26 -11.94 0.00 -1.58
C ALA A 26 -10.52 0.06 -0.98
N LYS A 27 -10.46 0.03 0.35
CA LYS A 27 -9.22 0.06 1.16
C LYS A 27 -9.37 -0.90 2.32
N ILE A 28 -8.36 -1.73 2.57
CA ILE A 28 -8.34 -2.69 3.68
C ILE A 28 -7.12 -2.37 4.53
N ALA A 29 -7.33 -2.16 5.83
CA ALA A 29 -6.25 -1.95 6.80
C ALA A 29 -5.82 -3.30 7.38
N LEU A 30 -4.53 -3.60 7.29
CA LEU A 30 -3.94 -4.85 7.75
C LEU A 30 -2.80 -4.55 8.72
N LYS A 31 -2.54 -5.48 9.63
CA LYS A 31 -1.48 -5.38 10.64
C LYS A 31 -0.25 -6.17 10.22
N ALA A 32 0.88 -5.48 10.11
CA ALA A 32 2.20 -6.09 10.06
C ALA A 32 2.77 -6.28 11.48
N LYS A 33 3.66 -7.27 11.63
CA LYS A 33 4.30 -7.62 12.90
C LYS A 33 5.39 -6.63 13.30
N ASN A 34 6.16 -6.13 12.32
CA ASN A 34 7.32 -5.26 12.51
C ASN A 34 7.67 -4.52 11.21
N GLU A 35 8.63 -3.58 11.29
CA GLU A 35 9.09 -2.80 10.14
C GLU A 35 9.79 -3.66 9.07
N VAL A 36 10.51 -4.71 9.49
CA VAL A 36 11.16 -5.65 8.56
C VAL A 36 10.14 -6.30 7.63
N GLN A 37 9.00 -6.73 8.17
CA GLN A 37 7.91 -7.30 7.37
C GLN A 37 7.33 -6.28 6.38
N LEU A 38 7.26 -4.99 6.74
CA LEU A 38 6.80 -3.95 5.81
C LEU A 38 7.75 -3.80 4.62
N ILE A 39 9.06 -3.89 4.85
CA ILE A 39 10.08 -3.83 3.78
C ILE A 39 9.99 -5.06 2.86
N GLU A 40 9.78 -6.24 3.44
CA GLU A 40 9.57 -7.48 2.68
C GLU A 40 8.31 -7.40 1.80
N LEU A 41 7.20 -6.92 2.35
CA LEU A 41 5.94 -6.72 1.63
C LEU A 41 6.08 -5.69 0.51
N GLU A 42 6.79 -4.59 0.74
CA GLU A 42 7.07 -3.58 -0.28
C GLU A 42 7.90 -4.19 -1.43
N THR A 43 8.92 -4.97 -1.11
CA THR A 43 9.77 -5.64 -2.09
C THR A 43 8.98 -6.67 -2.90
N ALA A 44 8.16 -7.48 -2.24
CA ALA A 44 7.29 -8.46 -2.89
C ALA A 44 6.28 -7.80 -3.84
N ALA A 45 5.65 -6.70 -3.41
CA ALA A 45 4.74 -5.93 -4.25
C ALA A 45 5.44 -5.34 -5.49
N LYS A 46 6.62 -4.75 -5.32
CA LYS A 46 7.40 -4.19 -6.45
C LYS A 46 7.83 -5.25 -7.46
N ARG A 47 8.14 -6.48 -7.01
CA ARG A 47 8.44 -7.61 -7.92
C ARG A 47 7.26 -8.02 -8.79
N LEU A 48 6.03 -7.79 -8.31
CA LEU A 48 4.78 -8.03 -9.06
C LEU A 48 4.30 -6.78 -9.83
N ASP A 49 5.17 -5.77 -9.99
CA ASP A 49 4.87 -4.47 -10.60
C ASP A 49 3.68 -3.73 -9.95
N LEU A 50 3.46 -3.97 -8.66
CA LEU A 50 2.43 -3.28 -7.89
C LEU A 50 2.96 -1.96 -7.33
N CYS A 51 2.11 -0.94 -7.33
CA CYS A 51 2.43 0.31 -6.64
C CYS A 51 2.47 0.09 -5.13
N ALA A 52 3.67 0.06 -4.56
CA ALA A 52 3.90 -0.03 -3.13
C ALA A 52 4.69 1.18 -2.64
N ARG A 53 4.20 1.85 -1.59
CA ARG A 53 4.86 3.00 -0.99
C ARG A 53 4.76 2.97 0.53
N ALA A 54 5.90 2.87 1.19
CA ALA A 54 6.03 3.11 2.61
C ALA A 54 5.93 4.61 2.90
N VAL A 55 5.15 4.98 3.92
CA VAL A 55 5.06 6.35 4.43
C VAL A 55 5.52 6.33 5.89
N ASN A 56 6.65 7.00 6.12
CA ASN A 56 7.14 7.26 7.47
C ASN A 56 6.34 8.41 8.05
N GLN A 57 5.63 8.18 9.16
CA GLN A 57 4.97 9.26 9.91
C GLN A 57 5.97 10.00 10.82
N ARG A 58 7.22 10.22 10.39
CA ARG A 58 8.17 11.03 11.15
C ARG A 58 7.73 12.49 11.06
N GLY A 59 7.05 12.97 12.10
CA GLY A 59 6.87 14.40 12.35
C GLY A 59 8.09 14.98 13.10
N VAL A 60 7.95 16.21 13.62
CA VAL A 60 8.93 16.89 14.48
C VAL A 60 9.08 16.24 15.87
N SER A 61 8.27 15.22 16.17
CA SER A 61 8.25 14.55 17.48
C SER A 61 9.35 13.48 17.54
N GLU A 62 10.08 13.44 18.66
CA GLU A 62 11.16 12.49 18.96
C GLU A 62 10.70 11.03 19.10
N ASN A 63 9.39 10.76 19.10
CA ASN A 63 8.87 9.40 19.17
C ASN A 63 8.88 8.71 17.80
N PRO A 64 9.40 7.47 17.69
CA PRO A 64 9.29 6.68 16.47
C PRO A 64 7.82 6.38 16.19
N ARG A 65 7.27 7.03 15.15
CA ARG A 65 5.90 6.77 14.68
C ARG A 65 5.89 5.59 13.71
N PRO A 66 4.84 4.76 13.74
CA PRO A 66 4.76 3.56 12.92
C PRO A 66 4.81 3.91 11.43
N VAL A 67 5.60 3.14 10.69
CA VAL A 67 5.64 3.17 9.23
C VAL A 67 4.39 2.48 8.70
N VAL A 68 3.74 3.07 7.69
CA VAL A 68 2.57 2.47 7.03
C VAL A 68 2.87 2.23 5.56
N LEU A 69 2.70 0.99 5.10
CA LEU A 69 2.80 0.62 3.69
C LEU A 69 1.44 0.68 3.02
N ALA A 70 1.35 1.34 1.87
CA ALA A 70 0.22 1.20 0.95
C ALA A 70 0.62 0.33 -0.25
N VAL A 71 -0.29 -0.54 -0.69
CA VAL A 71 -0.15 -1.39 -1.88
C VAL A 71 -1.40 -1.20 -2.75
N GLY A 72 -1.22 -1.00 -4.06
CA GLY A 72 -2.29 -0.80 -5.04
C GLY A 72 -2.65 0.67 -5.29
N PRO A 73 -3.84 0.98 -5.87
CA PRO A 73 -4.84 0.04 -6.36
C PRO A 73 -4.31 -0.91 -7.44
N ALA A 74 -4.82 -2.13 -7.46
CA ALA A 74 -4.46 -3.21 -8.37
C ALA A 74 -5.53 -4.32 -8.31
N PRO A 75 -5.54 -5.28 -9.26
CA PRO A 75 -6.40 -6.45 -9.18
C PRO A 75 -6.29 -7.17 -7.83
N VAL A 76 -7.44 -7.61 -7.30
CA VAL A 76 -7.55 -8.20 -5.96
C VAL A 76 -6.63 -9.41 -5.79
N GLU A 77 -6.51 -10.25 -6.83
CA GLU A 77 -5.63 -11.43 -6.82
C GLU A 77 -4.15 -11.05 -6.60
N LEU A 78 -3.65 -10.03 -7.29
CA LEU A 78 -2.27 -9.57 -7.15
C LEU A 78 -2.02 -8.95 -5.77
N VAL A 79 -2.97 -8.16 -5.27
CA VAL A 79 -2.88 -7.58 -3.92
C VAL A 79 -2.86 -8.68 -2.87
N ASN A 80 -3.74 -9.68 -3.00
CA ASN A 80 -3.84 -10.80 -2.06
C ASN A 80 -2.60 -11.70 -2.06
N MET A 81 -1.88 -11.85 -3.18
CA MET A 81 -0.60 -12.56 -3.19
C MET A 81 0.43 -11.93 -2.23
N VAL A 82 0.36 -10.61 -2.04
CA VAL A 82 1.24 -9.88 -1.13
C VAL A 82 0.68 -9.83 0.29
N THR A 83 -0.61 -9.51 0.43
CA THR A 83 -1.19 -9.12 1.73
C THR A 83 -2.14 -10.15 2.35
N GLY A 84 -2.54 -11.20 1.62
CA GLY A 84 -3.61 -12.13 2.02
C GLY A 84 -3.31 -12.96 3.27
N LYS A 85 -2.05 -13.04 3.71
CA LYS A 85 -1.64 -13.72 4.95
C LYS A 85 -1.61 -12.80 6.17
N LEU A 86 -1.82 -11.50 5.99
CA LEU A 86 -1.83 -10.53 7.09
C LEU A 86 -3.18 -10.56 7.80
N ARG A 87 -3.17 -10.23 9.10
CA ARG A 87 -4.40 -10.08 9.87
C ARG A 87 -5.00 -8.70 9.66
N LEU A 88 -6.32 -8.61 9.77
CA LEU A 88 -7.02 -7.33 9.86
C LEU A 88 -6.48 -6.53 11.06
N LEU A 89 -6.46 -5.19 10.90
CA LEU A 89 -6.02 -4.28 11.95
C LEU A 89 -6.99 -4.25 13.12
#